data_AF-A0A3L6FCF7-F1
#
_entry.id   AF-A0A3L6FCF7-F1
#
_cell.length_a   1.000
_cell.length_b   1.000
_cell.length_c   1.000
_cell.angle_alpha   90.00
_cell.angle_beta   90.00
_cell.angle_gamma   90.00
#
_symmetry.space_group_name_H-M   'P 1'
#
loop_
_entity.id
_entity.type
_entity.pdbx_description
1 polymer ?
#
loop_
_entity_poly.entity_id
_entity_poly.type
_entity_poly.pdbx_seq_one_letter_code
_entity_poly.pdbx_strand_id
1 'polypeptide(L)'
;MVKLNRFVILENEGAQEMFDRLLVIVGKIRGLGGQDINDHKVVKIMLEAYSPRNETVVTLIRDKKRFDMFTPSDVLGRILIFDM
;
A
#
# COMPACT_ATOMS: atom_id res chain seq x y z
N MET A 1 -14.80 -7.71 -6.04
CA MET A 1 -13.92 -6.52 -6.03
C MET A 1 -14.13 -5.55 -4.85
N VAL A 2 -15.11 -5.76 -3.94
CA VAL A 2 -15.46 -4.78 -2.87
C VAL A 2 -14.45 -4.67 -1.72
N LYS A 3 -13.61 -5.69 -1.47
CA LYS A 3 -12.75 -5.74 -0.26
C LYS A 3 -11.56 -4.78 -0.25
N LEU A 4 -10.96 -4.46 -1.40
CA LEU A 4 -9.77 -3.58 -1.45
C LEU A 4 -10.12 -2.09 -1.38
N ASN A 5 -11.28 -1.69 -1.90
CA ASN A 5 -11.75 -0.29 -1.86
C ASN A 5 -12.03 0.22 -0.43
N ARG A 6 -12.02 -0.66 0.56
CA ARG A 6 -12.23 -0.32 1.99
C ARG A 6 -10.99 -0.63 2.84
N PHE A 7 -9.88 -0.97 2.21
CA PHE A 7 -8.65 -1.25 2.92
C PHE A 7 -8.10 0.07 3.49
N VAL A 8 -7.98 0.14 4.80
CA VAL A 8 -7.45 1.30 5.54
C VAL A 8 -6.56 0.79 6.67
N ILE A 9 -5.57 1.57 7.05
CA ILE A 9 -4.77 1.34 8.26
C ILE A 9 -5.68 1.37 9.51
N LEU A 10 -5.44 0.48 10.46
CA LEU A 10 -6.16 0.47 11.74
C LEU A 10 -5.46 1.39 12.77
N GLU A 11 -6.18 1.83 13.80
CA GLU A 11 -5.68 2.78 14.82
C GLU A 11 -4.35 2.34 15.47
N ASN A 12 -4.25 1.05 15.82
CA ASN A 12 -3.07 0.47 16.46
C ASN A 12 -2.19 -0.35 15.51
N GLU A 13 -2.39 -0.22 14.20
CA GLU A 13 -1.62 -0.97 13.19
C GLU A 13 -0.44 -0.12 12.70
N GLY A 14 0.76 -0.70 12.72
CA GLY A 14 1.95 -0.11 12.12
C GLY A 14 1.98 -0.24 10.59
N ALA A 15 2.83 0.55 9.92
CA ALA A 15 2.95 0.51 8.46
C ALA A 15 3.34 -0.88 7.91
N GLN A 16 4.22 -1.59 8.63
CA GLN A 16 4.61 -2.98 8.30
C GLN A 16 3.42 -3.94 8.42
N GLU A 17 2.67 -3.87 9.52
CA GLU A 17 1.53 -4.76 9.78
C GLU A 17 0.42 -4.54 8.74
N MET A 18 0.15 -3.28 8.40
CA MET A 18 -0.77 -2.91 7.31
C MET A 18 -0.31 -3.50 5.98
N PHE A 19 0.98 -3.39 5.65
CA PHE A 19 1.55 -3.95 4.43
C PHE A 19 1.38 -5.49 4.37
N ASP A 20 1.72 -6.20 5.44
CA ASP A 20 1.61 -7.65 5.51
C ASP A 20 0.15 -8.10 5.34
N ARG A 21 -0.79 -7.40 6.00
CA ARG A 21 -2.22 -7.66 5.85
C ARG A 21 -2.71 -7.42 4.42
N LEU A 22 -2.23 -6.37 3.75
CA LEU A 22 -2.55 -6.11 2.34
C LEU A 22 -2.04 -7.24 1.44
N LEU A 23 -0.79 -7.68 1.61
CA LEU A 23 -0.21 -8.75 0.80
C LEU A 23 -0.94 -10.08 0.97
N VAL A 24 -1.38 -10.42 2.18
CA VAL A 24 -2.22 -11.61 2.43
C VAL A 24 -3.53 -11.55 1.64
N ILE A 25 -4.18 -10.38 1.59
CA ILE A 25 -5.41 -10.19 0.81
C ILE A 25 -5.14 -10.29 -0.69
N VAL A 26 -4.08 -9.65 -1.17
CA VAL A 26 -3.67 -9.69 -2.59
C VAL A 26 -3.35 -11.11 -3.02
N GLY A 27 -2.59 -11.86 -2.22
CA GLY A 27 -2.26 -13.26 -2.48
C GLY A 27 -3.50 -14.14 -2.59
N LYS A 28 -4.47 -13.96 -1.69
CA LYS A 28 -5.77 -14.66 -1.75
C LYS A 28 -6.54 -14.32 -3.02
N ILE A 29 -6.58 -13.07 -3.45
CA ILE A 29 -7.28 -12.67 -4.68
C ILE A 29 -6.60 -13.26 -5.92
N ARG A 30 -5.26 -13.20 -5.99
CA ARG A 30 -4.47 -13.79 -7.08
C ARG A 30 -4.70 -15.30 -7.17
N GLY A 31 -4.71 -16.00 -6.03
CA GLY A 31 -4.99 -17.45 -5.97
C GLY A 31 -6.41 -17.84 -6.41
N LEU A 32 -7.37 -16.91 -6.38
CA LEU A 32 -8.74 -17.11 -6.87
C LEU A 32 -8.91 -16.73 -8.36
N GLY A 33 -7.83 -16.52 -9.10
CA GLY A 33 -7.87 -16.14 -10.52
C GLY A 33 -8.01 -14.63 -10.76
N GLY A 34 -7.90 -13.80 -9.72
CA GLY A 34 -7.90 -12.34 -9.84
C GLY A 34 -6.59 -11.82 -10.43
N GLN A 35 -6.45 -11.85 -11.75
CA GLN A 35 -5.25 -11.40 -12.47
C GLN A 35 -5.11 -9.86 -12.54
N ASP A 36 -6.18 -9.11 -12.25
CA ASP A 36 -6.25 -7.64 -12.35
C ASP A 36 -5.58 -6.86 -11.20
N ILE A 37 -4.76 -7.52 -10.37
CA ILE A 37 -4.01 -6.89 -9.28
C ILE A 37 -2.51 -7.00 -9.55
N ASN A 38 -2.01 -6.01 -10.29
CA ASN A 38 -0.58 -5.77 -10.46
C ASN A 38 -0.01 -4.93 -9.31
N ASP A 39 1.32 -4.87 -9.22
CA ASP A 39 2.03 -4.24 -8.12
C ASP A 39 1.76 -2.74 -8.01
N HIS A 40 1.64 -2.03 -9.14
CA HIS A 40 1.31 -0.61 -9.13
C HIS A 40 -0.09 -0.34 -8.57
N LYS A 41 -1.05 -1.24 -8.79
CA LYS A 41 -2.38 -1.16 -8.18
C LYS A 41 -2.32 -1.38 -6.67
N VAL A 42 -1.48 -2.33 -6.21
CA VAL A 42 -1.24 -2.55 -4.78
C VAL A 42 -0.61 -1.32 -4.13
N VAL A 43 0.35 -0.68 -4.80
CA VAL A 43 0.97 0.58 -4.35
C VAL A 43 -0.07 1.69 -4.15
N LYS A 44 -1.00 1.88 -5.08
CA LYS A 44 -2.07 2.88 -4.94
C LYS A 44 -2.94 2.61 -3.72
N ILE A 45 -3.39 1.36 -3.55
CA ILE A 45 -4.20 0.93 -2.40
C ILE A 45 -3.44 1.16 -1.09
N MET A 46 -2.16 0.82 -1.06
CA MET A 46 -1.32 0.99 0.13
C MET A 46 -1.21 2.46 0.55
N LEU A 47 -0.98 3.37 -0.41
CA LEU A 47 -0.88 4.81 -0.14
C LEU A 47 -2.22 5.42 0.25
N GLU A 48 -3.32 5.02 -0.39
CA GLU A 48 -4.66 5.46 -0.02
C GLU A 48 -5.04 5.00 1.40
N ALA A 49 -4.69 3.76 1.75
CA ALA A 49 -4.97 3.20 3.07
C ALA A 49 -4.14 3.85 4.18
N TYR A 50 -2.93 4.31 3.87
CA TYR A 50 -2.04 4.99 4.80
C TYR A 50 -2.28 6.51 4.90
N SER A 51 -2.90 7.12 3.88
CA SER A 51 -3.17 8.56 3.82
C SER A 51 -3.80 9.17 5.09
N PRO A 52 -4.75 8.50 5.79
CA PRO A 52 -5.32 9.04 7.03
C PRO A 52 -4.30 9.21 8.16
N ARG A 53 -3.19 8.47 8.13
CA ARG A 53 -2.14 8.53 9.15
C ARG A 53 -1.14 9.64 8.86
N ASN A 54 -0.71 9.79 7.60
CA ASN A 54 0.22 10.84 7.20
C ASN A 54 0.14 11.14 5.69
N GLU A 55 -0.70 12.11 5.32
CA GLU A 55 -0.88 12.55 3.93
C GLU A 55 0.39 13.19 3.33
N THR A 56 1.22 13.84 4.16
CA THR A 56 2.48 14.46 3.72
C THR A 56 3.44 13.40 3.18
N VAL A 57 3.60 12.28 3.89
CA VAL A 57 4.45 11.16 3.44
C VAL A 57 3.92 10.57 2.13
N VAL A 58 2.61 10.42 2.01
CA VAL A 58 1.99 9.94 0.76
C VAL A 58 2.30 10.87 -0.41
N THR A 59 2.17 12.18 -0.22
CA THR A 59 2.49 13.19 -1.24
C THR A 59 3.96 13.14 -1.64
N LEU A 60 4.87 13.10 -0.66
CA LEU A 60 6.31 13.01 -0.91
C LEU A 60 6.72 11.75 -1.67
N ILE A 61 6.04 10.63 -1.46
CA ILE A 61 6.27 9.38 -2.21
C ILE A 61 5.76 9.51 -3.64
N ARG A 62 4.55 10.06 -3.85
CA ARG A 62 3.94 10.25 -5.17
C ARG A 62 4.72 11.21 -6.06
N ASP A 63 5.37 12.22 -5.47
CA ASP A 63 6.17 13.21 -6.19
C ASP A 63 7.56 12.70 -6.62
N LYS A 64 7.96 11.48 -6.22
CA LYS A 64 9.25 10.91 -6.63
C LYS A 64 9.25 10.55 -8.11
N LYS A 65 10.38 10.84 -8.78
CA LYS A 65 10.64 10.35 -10.14
C LYS A 65 10.52 8.83 -10.18
N ARG A 66 9.87 8.33 -11.24
CA ARG A 66 9.61 6.90 -11.48
C ARG A 66 8.70 6.23 -10.44
N PHE A 67 7.78 6.99 -9.83
CA PHE A 67 6.76 6.45 -8.92
C PHE A 67 5.92 5.34 -9.57
N ASP A 68 5.68 5.42 -10.88
CA ASP A 68 5.03 4.39 -11.69
C ASP A 68 5.75 3.03 -11.66
N MET A 69 7.06 3.02 -11.38
CA MET A 69 7.89 1.82 -11.28
C MET A 69 8.05 1.31 -9.84
N PHE A 70 7.46 1.99 -8.85
CA PHE A 70 7.62 1.55 -7.45
C PHE A 70 6.87 0.25 -7.20
N THR A 71 7.51 -0.62 -6.43
CA THR A 71 6.88 -1.81 -5.87
C THR A 71 6.27 -1.51 -4.49
N PRO A 72 5.36 -2.35 -3.99
CA PRO A 72 4.84 -2.23 -2.62
C PRO A 72 5.96 -2.19 -1.56
N SER A 73 7.04 -2.96 -1.76
CA SER A 73 8.20 -2.97 -0.85
C SER A 73 8.98 -1.65 -0.87
N ASP A 74 9.13 -1.02 -2.04
CA ASP A 74 9.75 0.30 -2.15
C ASP A 74 8.96 1.37 -1.38
N VAL A 75 7.63 1.31 -1.47
CA VAL A 75 6.73 2.22 -0.75
C VAL A 75 6.81 2.00 0.75
N LEU A 76 6.79 0.73 1.20
CA LEU A 76 6.97 0.40 2.61
C LEU A 76 8.27 0.97 3.16
N GLY A 77 9.40 0.73 2.50
CA GLY A 77 10.70 1.22 2.94
C GLY A 77 10.71 2.75 3.07
N ARG A 78 10.00 3.46 2.19
CA ARG A 78 9.88 4.92 2.28
C ARG A 78 9.03 5.37 3.46
N ILE A 79 7.87 4.74 3.68
CA ILE A 79 7.02 5.06 4.83
C ILE A 79 7.80 4.85 6.12
N LEU A 80 8.50 3.73 6.25
CA LEU A 80 9.32 3.43 7.44
C LEU A 80 10.45 4.44 7.65
N ILE A 81 11.06 4.97 6.59
CA ILE A 81 12.09 6.02 6.70
C ILE A 81 11.49 7.35 7.18
N PHE A 82 10.28 7.70 6.74
CA PHE A 82 9.65 8.97 7.11
C PHE A 82 8.93 8.93 8.47
N ASP A 83 8.58 7.75 8.96
CA ASP A 83 7.96 7.53 10.28
C ASP A 83 8.99 7.33 11.42
N MET A 84 10.29 7.27 11.10
CA MET A 84 11.39 7.24 12.07
C MET A 84 11.73 8.61 12.65
#